data_AF-A0A0P1EPY1-F1
#
_entry.id   AF-A0A0P1EPY1-F1
#
_cell.length_a   1.000
_cell.length_b   1.000
_cell.length_c   1.000
_cell.angle_alpha   90.00
_cell.angle_beta   90.00
_cell.angle_gamma   90.00
#
_symmetry.space_group_name_H-M   'P 1'
#
loop_
_entity.id
_entity.type
_entity.pdbx_description
1 polymer ?
#
loop_
_entity_poly.entity_id
_entity_poly.type
_entity_poly.pdbx_seq_one_letter_code
_entity_poly.pdbx_strand_id
1 'polypeptide(L)' 'MSENQTAPLVLTQNLDDADGFYAALVNAHTGLTKSQSDALNARLLLILANQIGDTVLLRAAINKARTEPNSQNSI' A
#
# COMPACT_ATOMS: atom_id res chain seq x y z
N MET A 1 22.69 8.57 -22.69
CA MET A 1 21.85 8.83 -21.50
C MET A 1 20.62 7.96 -21.65
N SER A 2 20.60 6.80 -21.00
CA SER A 2 19.42 5.92 -21.03
C SER A 2 18.39 6.51 -20.08
N GLU A 3 17.23 6.88 -20.60
CA GLU A 3 16.06 7.21 -19.78
C GLU A 3 15.76 5.99 -18.91
N ASN A 4 15.88 6.15 -17.58
CA ASN A 4 15.51 5.12 -16.64
C ASN A 4 13.97 5.02 -16.68
N GLN A 5 13.45 4.06 -17.44
CA GLN A 5 12.01 3.81 -17.56
C GLN A 5 11.50 3.26 -16.22
N THR A 6 11.16 4.15 -15.29
CA THR A 6 10.46 3.81 -14.05
C THR A 6 9.11 3.21 -14.44
N ALA A 7 8.81 1.99 -13.97
CA ALA A 7 7.50 1.40 -14.20
C ALA A 7 6.40 2.34 -13.65
N PRO A 8 5.32 2.58 -14.40
CA PRO A 8 4.26 3.49 -13.97
C PRO A 8 3.56 2.95 -12.72
N LEU A 9 3.12 3.87 -11.86
CA LEU A 9 2.32 3.53 -10.68
C LEU A 9 1.02 2.84 -11.10
N VAL A 10 0.85 1.58 -10.71
CA VAL A 10 -0.37 0.82 -10.96
C VAL A 10 -1.40 1.16 -9.89
N LEU A 11 -2.51 1.78 -10.30
CA LEU A 11 -3.64 2.17 -9.44
C LEU A 11 -4.87 1.28 -9.61
N THR A 12 -4.82 0.36 -10.57
CA THR A 12 -5.87 -0.62 -10.82
C THR A 12 -5.60 -1.91 -10.05
N GLN A 13 -6.62 -2.76 -9.88
CA GLN A 13 -6.44 -4.08 -9.29
C GLN A 13 -5.36 -4.85 -10.05
N ASN A 14 -4.30 -5.24 -9.33
CA ASN A 14 -3.14 -5.96 -9.87
C ASN A 14 -2.85 -7.25 -9.08
N LEU A 15 -3.74 -7.61 -8.16
CA LEU A 15 -3.65 -8.85 -7.40
C LEU A 15 -4.59 -9.88 -8.02
N ASP A 16 -4.05 -11.07 -8.29
CA ASP A 16 -4.82 -12.22 -8.79
C ASP A 16 -5.94 -12.62 -7.81
N ASP A 17 -5.67 -12.51 -6.51
CA ASP A 17 -6.62 -12.76 -5.42
C ASP A 17 -6.63 -11.58 -4.43
N ALA A 18 -7.34 -10.51 -4.81
CA ALA A 18 -7.48 -9.32 -3.97
C ALA A 18 -8.26 -9.61 -2.68
N ASP A 19 -9.28 -10.46 -2.75
CA ASP A 19 -10.13 -10.82 -1.61
C ASP A 19 -9.36 -11.66 -0.60
N GLY A 20 -8.58 -12.65 -1.05
CA GLY A 20 -7.74 -13.47 -0.18
C GLY A 20 -6.65 -12.66 0.51
N PHE A 21 -6.02 -11.71 -0.20
CA PHE A 21 -5.08 -10.78 0.43
C PHE A 21 -5.75 -9.91 1.48
N TYR A 22 -6.92 -9.35 1.18
CA TYR A 22 -7.67 -8.51 2.13
C TYR A 22 -8.08 -9.30 3.37
N ALA A 23 -8.56 -10.53 3.21
CA ALA A 23 -8.89 -11.42 4.32
C ALA A 23 -7.66 -11.73 5.19
N ALA A 24 -6.51 -12.02 4.57
CA ALA A 24 -5.26 -12.24 5.31
C ALA A 24 -4.83 -11.00 6.10
N LEU A 25 -4.98 -9.81 5.52
CA LEU A 25 -4.68 -8.54 6.19
C LEU A 25 -5.60 -8.31 7.40
N VAL A 26 -6.92 -8.47 7.23
CA VAL A 26 -7.89 -8.32 8.33
C VAL A 26 -7.61 -9.33 9.45
N ASN A 27 -7.34 -10.58 9.10
CA ASN A 27 -6.99 -11.62 10.07
C ASN A 27 -5.73 -11.27 10.85
N ALA A 28 -4.72 -10.67 10.20
CA ALA A 28 -3.50 -10.22 10.87
C ALA A 28 -3.74 -9.12 11.93
N HIS A 29 -4.84 -8.37 11.83
CA HIS A 29 -5.26 -7.37 12.82
C HIS A 29 -6.11 -7.94 13.96
N THR A 30 -6.56 -9.19 13.88
CA THR A 30 -7.46 -9.77 14.87
C THR A 30 -6.80 -9.85 16.25
N GLY A 31 -7.47 -9.30 17.27
CA GLY A 31 -6.95 -9.28 18.65
C GLY A 31 -5.93 -8.17 18.93
N LEU A 32 -5.60 -7.33 17.94
CA LEU A 32 -4.71 -6.18 18.13
C LEU A 32 -5.48 -4.93 18.55
N THR A 33 -4.89 -4.15 19.45
CA THR A 33 -5.32 -2.77 19.69
C THR A 33 -5.06 -1.88 18.47
N LYS A 34 -5.64 -0.69 18.45
CA LYS A 34 -5.41 0.29 17.37
C LYS A 34 -3.92 0.61 17.19
N SER A 35 -3.19 0.86 18.28
CA SER A 35 -1.75 1.15 18.23
C SER A 35 -0.94 -0.03 17.70
N GLN A 36 -1.26 -1.26 18.09
CA GLN A 36 -0.60 -2.47 17.57
C GLN A 36 -0.91 -2.69 16.09
N SER A 37 -2.14 -2.41 15.67
CA SER A 37 -2.54 -2.44 14.26
C SER A 37 -1.80 -1.41 13.42
N ASP A 38 -1.63 -0.18 13.92
CA ASP A 38 -0.86 0.85 13.23
C ASP A 38 0.63 0.47 13.13
N ALA A 39 1.18 -0.15 14.19
CA ALA A 39 2.55 -0.68 14.17
C ALA A 39 2.72 -1.88 13.22
N LEU A 40 1.68 -2.73 13.05
CA LEU A 40 1.67 -3.78 12.04
C LEU A 40 1.69 -3.17 10.63
N ASN A 41 0.84 -2.19 10.36
CA ASN A 41 0.78 -1.51 9.07
C ASN A 41 2.08 -0.80 8.71
N ALA A 42 2.72 -0.12 9.66
CA ALA A 42 4.02 0.52 9.43
C ALA A 42 5.10 -0.50 9.04
N ARG A 43 5.17 -1.64 9.72
CA ARG A 43 6.11 -2.72 9.40
C ARG A 43 5.83 -3.33 8.03
N LEU A 44 4.56 -3.62 7.73
CA LEU A 44 4.16 -4.16 6.43
C LEU A 44 4.53 -3.20 5.29
N LEU A 45 4.23 -1.90 5.46
CA LEU A 45 4.56 -0.88 4.47
C LEU A 45 6.07 -0.78 4.21
N LEU A 46 6.90 -0.87 5.25
CA LEU A 46 8.36 -0.91 5.09
C LEU A 46 8.85 -2.16 4.35
N ILE A 47 8.29 -3.33 4.65
CA ILE A 47 8.63 -4.58 3.95
C ILE A 47 8.28 -4.47 2.46
N LEU A 48 7.08 -3.98 2.13
CA LEU A 48 6.64 -3.80 0.75
C LEU A 48 7.47 -2.73 0.03
N ALA A 49 7.81 -1.64 0.71
CA ALA A 49 8.67 -0.59 0.15
C ALA A 49 10.07 -1.13 -0.20
N ASN A 50 10.64 -1.99 0.67
CA ASN A 50 11.91 -2.66 0.40
C ASN A 50 11.81 -3.63 -0.78
N GLN A 51 10.69 -4.35 -0.91
CA GLN A 51 10.46 -5.24 -2.05
C GLN A 51 10.34 -4.48 -3.38
N ILE A 52 9.77 -3.27 -3.36
CA ILE A 52 9.64 -2.41 -4.54
C ILE A 52 11.01 -1.81 -4.94
N GLY A 53 11.81 -1.35 -3.97
CA GLY A 53 13.17 -0.85 -4.19
C GLY A 53 13.27 0.47 -4.97
N ASP A 54 12.15 1.08 -5.35
CA ASP A 54 12.10 2.30 -6.18
C ASP A 54 11.57 3.51 -5.41
N THR A 55 12.47 4.41 -5.03
CA THR A 55 12.12 5.61 -4.25
C THR A 55 11.26 6.61 -5.05
N VAL A 56 11.39 6.66 -6.38
CA VAL A 56 10.58 7.56 -7.23
C VAL A 56 9.13 7.07 -7.25
N LEU A 57 8.94 5.76 -7.45
CA LEU A 57 7.63 5.11 -7.41
C LEU A 57 6.98 5.26 -6.03
N LEU A 58 7.73 5.03 -4.94
CA LEU A 58 7.23 5.18 -3.57
C LEU A 58 6.81 6.61 -3.26
N ARG A 59 7.58 7.62 -3.70
CA ARG A 59 7.21 9.04 -3.56
C ARG A 59 5.96 9.39 -4.37
N ALA A 60 5.84 8.84 -5.58
CA ALA A 60 4.64 9.01 -6.38
C ALA A 60 3.42 8.41 -5.67
N ALA A 61 3.53 7.20 -5.10
CA ALA A 61 2.46 6.55 -4.34
C ALA A 61 2.02 7.39 -3.12
N ILE A 62 2.97 7.90 -2.32
CA ILE A 62 2.68 8.78 -1.17
C ILE A 62 1.92 10.04 -1.62
N ASN A 63 2.40 10.69 -2.68
CA ASN A 63 1.74 11.89 -3.20
C ASN A 63 0.31 11.61 -3.65
N LYS A 64 0.07 10.45 -4.30
CA LYS A 64 -1.26 10.02 -4.73
C LYS A 64 -2.17 9.74 -3.53
N ALA A 65 -1.71 8.95 -2.56
CA ALA A 65 -2.47 8.64 -1.35
C ALA A 65 -2.85 9.90 -0.54
N ARG A 66 -2.04 10.97 -0.59
CA ARG A 66 -2.35 12.25 0.06
C ARG A 66 -3.42 13.05 -0.68
N THR A 67 -3.50 12.91 -2.00
CA THR A 67 -4.41 13.70 -2.86
C THR A 67 -5.70 12.98 -3.19
N GLU A 68 -5.74 11.64 -3.10
CA GLU A 68 -6.99 10.90 -3.25
C GLU A 68 -7.89 11.16 -2.04
N PRO A 69 -9.11 11.69 -2.23
CA PRO A 69 -10.06 11.81 -1.15
C PRO A 69 -10.41 10.39 -0.69
N ASN A 70 -10.27 10.11 0.62
CA ASN A 70 -10.75 8.87 1.23
C ASN A 70 -12.17 8.60 0.71
N SER A 71 -12.35 7.61 -0.17
CA SER A 71 -13.66 7.25 -0.73
C SER A 71 -14.58 6.57 0.30
N GLN A 72 -14.22 6.67 1.58
CA GLN A 72 -14.96 6.21 2.76
C GLN A 72 -16.04 7.21 3.22
N ASN A 73 -16.38 8.23 2.42
CA ASN A 73 -17.52 9.11 2.71
C ASN A 73 -18.65 8.91 1.70
N SER A 74 -19.24 7.72 1.71
CA SER A 74 -20.58 7.48 1.20
C SER A 74 -21.53 7.38 2.39
N ILE A 75 -22.09 8.54 2.77
CA ILE A 75 -23.37 8.63 3.50
C ILE A 75 -24.37 9.18 2.51
#